data_AF-D5DK81-F1
#
_entry.id   AF-D5DK81-F1
#
_cell.length_a   1.000
_cell.length_b   1.000
_cell.length_c   1.000
_cell.angle_alpha   90.00
_cell.angle_beta   90.00
_cell.angle_gamma   90.00
#
_symmetry.space_group_name_H-M   'P 1'
#
loop_
_entity.id
_entity.type
_entity.pdbx_description
1 polymer ?
#
loop_
_entity_poly.entity_id
_entity_poly.type
_entity_poly.pdbx_seq_one_letter_code
_entity_poly.pdbx_strand_id
1 'polypeptide(L)'
;MKTLNSISSSKKFDKGHVFYRFEDKQFYINNLMRFIKNGLESKQCILIIENMRALPLIKATIDKKFIHKQKESIRLVNNFDYYLANGDFHTKTILTHFQEDLSMLKMKNTMIRTWAHVEWASEKPDILLIEEFESTADNFVEEEGIVSVCAYAADSLSSTLDTTLQQLHQFIMTDHNFFISPFYKGGSC
;
A
#
# COMPACT_ATOMS: atom_id res chain seq x y z
N MET A 1 17.43 -3.96 -30.44
CA MET A 1 16.26 -3.15 -30.87
C MET A 1 14.98 -3.95 -30.63
N LYS A 2 14.35 -3.76 -29.46
CA LYS A 2 12.90 -3.85 -29.21
C LYS A 2 12.64 -2.92 -28.02
N THR A 3 11.95 -1.84 -28.32
CA THR A 3 11.83 -0.63 -27.51
C THR A 3 10.73 -0.80 -26.46
N LEU A 4 10.98 -0.25 -25.26
CA LEU A 4 10.02 0.00 -24.20
C LEU A 4 8.78 0.73 -24.75
N ASN A 5 7.63 0.06 -24.82
CA ASN A 5 6.31 0.70 -24.99
C ASN A 5 5.17 -0.31 -24.76
N SER A 6 4.66 -0.35 -23.54
CA SER A 6 3.24 -0.55 -23.16
C SER A 6 3.24 -0.72 -21.65
N ILE A 7 3.08 0.32 -20.85
CA ILE A 7 1.77 0.94 -20.62
C ILE A 7 1.93 2.45 -20.49
N SER A 8 1.11 3.14 -21.27
CA SER A 8 0.92 4.59 -21.27
C SER A 8 0.69 5.15 -19.86
N SER A 9 1.53 6.12 -19.51
CA SER A 9 1.10 7.31 -18.80
C SER A 9 -0.21 7.86 -19.40
N SER A 10 -1.37 7.67 -18.73
CA SER A 10 -2.56 8.58 -18.79
C SER A 10 -3.92 7.99 -18.32
N LYS A 11 -3.99 6.93 -17.50
CA LYS A 11 -5.18 6.73 -16.67
C LYS A 11 -4.84 7.12 -15.25
N LYS A 12 -5.39 8.26 -14.80
CA LYS A 12 -5.40 8.59 -13.38
C LYS A 12 -6.13 7.47 -12.67
N PHE A 13 -5.38 6.79 -11.81
CA PHE A 13 -5.91 5.76 -10.94
C PHE A 13 -6.34 6.46 -9.65
N ASP A 14 -7.64 6.70 -9.53
CA ASP A 14 -8.18 7.52 -8.45
C ASP A 14 -8.74 6.68 -7.29
N LYS A 15 -8.94 5.37 -7.49
CA LYS A 15 -9.38 4.42 -6.46
C LYS A 15 -9.03 2.98 -6.78
N GLY A 16 -8.75 2.16 -5.78
CA GLY A 16 -8.65 0.70 -5.86
C GLY A 16 -7.45 0.12 -5.10
N HIS A 17 -7.46 -1.20 -4.99
CA HIS A 17 -6.53 -1.97 -4.17
C HIS A 17 -5.38 -2.55 -5.00
N VAL A 18 -4.13 -2.27 -4.59
CA VAL A 18 -2.91 -2.59 -5.35
C VAL A 18 -2.04 -3.55 -4.56
N PHE A 19 -1.81 -4.73 -5.11
CA PHE A 19 -0.80 -5.68 -4.64
C PHE A 19 0.55 -5.28 -5.24
N TYR A 20 1.45 -4.70 -4.44
CA TYR A 20 2.82 -4.41 -4.85
C TYR A 20 3.78 -5.49 -4.35
N ARG A 21 4.24 -6.35 -5.25
CA ARG A 21 5.33 -7.29 -4.99
C ARG A 21 6.67 -6.66 -5.36
N PHE A 22 7.50 -6.36 -4.37
CA PHE A 22 8.81 -5.73 -4.57
C PHE A 22 9.95 -6.71 -4.34
N GLU A 23 11.02 -6.60 -5.13
CA GLU A 23 12.22 -7.44 -5.01
C GLU A 23 13.42 -6.59 -4.58
N ASP A 24 13.50 -5.36 -5.08
CA ASP A 24 14.62 -4.46 -4.84
C ASP A 24 14.23 -3.23 -4.01
N LYS A 25 15.01 -2.97 -2.96
CA LYS A 25 14.76 -1.87 -2.01
C LYS A 25 14.87 -0.49 -2.66
N GLN A 26 15.74 -0.32 -3.66
CA GLN A 26 15.88 0.96 -4.35
C GLN A 26 14.66 1.21 -5.26
N PHE A 27 14.17 0.19 -5.96
CA PHE A 27 12.92 0.29 -6.72
C PHE A 27 11.72 0.56 -5.81
N TYR A 28 11.63 -0.12 -4.67
CA TYR A 28 10.62 0.12 -3.64
C TYR A 28 10.57 1.59 -3.22
N ILE A 29 11.70 2.16 -2.78
CA ILE A 29 11.76 3.57 -2.36
C ILE A 29 11.44 4.52 -3.52
N ASN A 30 11.92 4.24 -4.73
CA ASN A 30 11.63 5.07 -5.90
C ASN A 30 10.13 5.08 -6.23
N ASN A 31 9.49 3.92 -6.15
CA ASN A 31 8.06 3.77 -6.40
C ASN A 31 7.21 4.45 -5.32
N LEU A 32 7.58 4.30 -4.05
CA LEU A 32 6.97 5.05 -2.94
C LEU A 32 7.10 6.57 -3.15
N MET A 33 8.28 7.07 -3.52
CA MET A 33 8.46 8.52 -3.75
C MET A 33 7.65 9.05 -4.94
N ARG A 34 7.47 8.23 -5.99
CA ARG A 34 6.57 8.56 -7.11
C ARG A 34 5.11 8.57 -6.67
N PHE A 35 4.70 7.59 -5.88
CA PHE A 35 3.36 7.52 -5.28
C PHE A 35 3.04 8.77 -4.45
N ILE A 36 3.98 9.19 -3.60
CA ILE A 36 3.86 10.40 -2.78
C ILE A 36 3.75 11.64 -3.66
N LYS A 37 4.67 11.81 -4.61
CA LYS A 37 4.69 12.97 -5.52
C LYS A 37 3.35 13.13 -6.24
N ASN A 38 2.84 12.04 -6.83
CA ASN A 38 1.57 12.06 -7.56
C ASN A 38 0.37 12.41 -6.66
N GLY A 39 0.42 12.05 -5.38
CA GLY A 39 -0.63 12.37 -4.41
C GLY A 39 -0.63 13.83 -4.00
N LEU A 40 0.56 14.37 -3.73
CA LEU A 40 0.72 15.78 -3.42
C LEU A 40 0.32 16.68 -4.60
N GLU A 41 0.69 16.31 -5.82
CA GLU A 41 0.27 17.03 -7.04
C GLU A 41 -1.26 17.02 -7.22
N SER A 42 -1.92 15.97 -6.72
CA SER A 42 -3.38 15.82 -6.73
C SER A 42 -4.05 16.37 -5.46
N LYS A 43 -3.31 17.06 -4.59
CA LYS A 43 -3.78 17.62 -3.30
C LYS A 43 -4.43 16.58 -2.37
N GLN A 44 -3.90 15.36 -2.37
CA GLN A 44 -4.37 14.27 -1.53
C GLN A 44 -3.56 14.16 -0.24
N CYS A 45 -4.20 13.66 0.82
CA CYS A 45 -3.53 13.22 2.04
C CYS A 45 -2.94 11.82 1.80
N ILE A 46 -1.77 11.58 2.38
CA ILE A 46 -0.99 10.37 2.13
C ILE A 46 -0.67 9.72 3.47
N LEU A 47 -1.14 8.48 3.67
CA LEU A 47 -0.75 7.64 4.79
C LEU A 47 0.31 6.64 4.33
N ILE A 48 1.43 6.58 5.03
CA ILE A 48 2.51 5.62 4.78
C ILE A 48 2.71 4.82 6.06
N ILE A 49 2.43 3.52 5.98
CA ILE A 49 2.64 2.54 7.04
C ILE A 49 3.86 1.73 6.64
N GLU A 50 4.92 1.82 7.43
CA GLU A 50 6.23 1.28 7.03
C GLU A 50 7.01 0.79 8.24
N ASN A 51 7.95 -0.12 8.01
CA ASN A 51 8.78 -0.64 9.08
C ASN A 51 9.79 0.37 9.61
N MET A 52 10.14 0.18 10.88
CA MET A 52 11.09 1.02 11.61
C MET A 52 12.46 1.14 10.92
N ARG A 53 12.85 0.16 10.09
CA ARG A 53 14.14 0.14 9.38
C ARG A 53 14.15 1.12 8.20
N ALA A 54 13.06 1.20 7.45
CA ALA A 54 12.95 2.05 6.26
C ALA A 54 12.47 3.47 6.57
N LEU A 55 11.73 3.67 7.67
CA LEU A 55 11.18 4.97 8.08
C LEU A 55 12.20 6.13 8.10
N PRO A 56 13.42 5.98 8.66
CA PRO A 56 14.41 7.07 8.67
C PRO A 56 14.83 7.51 7.26
N LEU A 57 15.06 6.54 6.36
CA LEU A 57 15.44 6.82 4.97
C LEU A 57 14.29 7.50 4.21
N ILE A 58 13.05 7.01 4.39
CA ILE A 58 11.86 7.58 3.76
C ILE A 58 11.63 9.00 4.24
N LYS A 59 11.71 9.24 5.55
CA LYS A 59 11.58 10.58 6.14
C LYS A 59 12.64 11.54 5.59
N ALA A 60 13.91 11.14 5.58
CA ALA A 60 14.99 11.96 5.04
C ALA A 60 14.78 12.28 3.54
N THR A 61 14.28 11.31 2.78
CA THR A 61 13.99 11.48 1.34
C THR A 61 12.82 12.44 1.12
N ILE A 62 11.76 12.35 1.93
CA ILE A 62 10.63 13.29 1.93
C ILE A 62 11.11 14.70 2.28
N ASP A 63 11.90 14.84 3.35
CA ASP A 63 12.40 16.12 3.84
C ASP A 63 13.29 16.84 2.80
N LYS A 64 14.02 16.08 1.98
CA LYS A 64 14.84 16.60 0.88
C LYS A 64 14.03 16.99 -0.37
N LYS A 65 12.93 16.28 -0.67
CA LYS A 65 12.19 16.41 -1.93
C LYS A 65 11.00 17.36 -1.86
N PHE A 66 10.39 17.53 -0.70
CA PHE A 66 9.11 18.22 -0.55
C PHE A 66 9.18 19.40 0.42
N ILE A 67 8.45 20.47 0.11
CA ILE A 67 8.37 21.67 0.95
C ILE A 67 7.52 21.41 2.20
N HIS A 68 7.68 22.25 3.23
CA HIS A 68 6.98 22.09 4.53
C HIS A 68 5.47 21.84 4.38
N LYS A 69 4.78 22.69 3.62
CA LYS A 69 3.33 22.56 3.38
C LYS A 69 2.91 21.24 2.74
N GLN A 70 3.75 20.66 1.88
CA GLN A 70 3.46 19.35 1.27
C GLN A 70 3.63 18.22 2.29
N LYS A 71 4.61 18.36 3.20
CA LYS A 71 4.90 17.37 4.23
C LYS A 71 3.79 17.26 5.27
N GLU A 72 3.05 18.34 5.53
CA GLU A 72 1.86 18.32 6.39
C GLU A 72 0.76 17.38 5.88
N SER A 73 0.73 17.08 4.58
CA SER A 73 -0.21 16.12 3.98
C SER A 73 0.31 14.68 3.98
N ILE A 74 1.48 14.41 4.56
CA ILE A 74 2.06 13.07 4.65
C ILE A 74 2.13 12.63 6.11
N ARG A 75 1.46 11.52 6.43
CA ARG A 75 1.55 10.84 7.71
C ARG A 75 2.40 9.59 7.58
N LEU A 76 3.40 9.46 8.43
CA LEU A 76 4.24 8.28 8.56
C LEU A 76 3.86 7.52 9.82
N VAL A 77 3.65 6.23 9.72
CA VAL A 77 3.32 5.35 10.85
C VAL A 77 4.18 4.09 10.80
N ASN A 78 4.54 3.57 11.97
CA ASN A 78 5.30 2.34 12.08
C ASN A 78 4.36 1.14 11.88
N ASN A 79 4.70 0.24 10.97
CA ASN A 79 3.91 -0.96 10.72
C ASN A 79 3.90 -1.94 11.90
N PHE A 80 4.85 -1.83 12.84
CA PHE A 80 4.84 -2.60 14.08
C PHE A 80 3.54 -2.34 14.88
N ASP A 81 3.10 -1.09 14.93
CA ASP A 81 1.89 -0.67 15.65
C ASP A 81 0.61 -1.24 15.01
N TYR A 82 0.71 -1.67 13.75
CA TYR A 82 -0.37 -2.33 13.01
C TYR A 82 -0.31 -3.85 13.17
N TYR A 83 0.83 -4.46 12.83
CA TYR A 83 0.89 -5.89 12.57
C TYR A 83 1.50 -6.73 13.69
N LEU A 84 2.26 -6.11 14.60
CA LEU A 84 3.17 -6.84 15.51
C LEU A 84 2.96 -6.49 16.99
N ALA A 85 2.41 -5.32 17.30
CA ALA A 85 2.26 -4.84 18.68
C ALA A 85 1.37 -5.72 19.57
N ASN A 86 0.42 -6.46 18.97
CA ASN A 86 -0.51 -7.34 19.69
C ASN A 86 -0.08 -8.82 19.71
N GLY A 87 1.13 -9.14 19.25
CA GLY A 87 1.67 -10.51 19.25
C GLY A 87 1.18 -11.40 18.10
N ASP A 88 0.00 -11.12 17.53
CA ASP A 88 -0.57 -11.79 16.36
C ASP A 88 -1.18 -10.77 15.37
N PHE A 89 -1.23 -11.12 14.09
CA PHE A 89 -1.77 -10.30 13.00
C PHE A 89 -3.31 -10.27 13.09
N HIS A 90 -3.85 -9.52 14.04
CA HIS A 90 -5.30 -9.50 14.32
C HIS A 90 -6.03 -8.51 13.41
N THR A 91 -6.68 -9.03 12.36
CA THR A 91 -7.38 -8.26 11.31
C THR A 91 -8.25 -7.13 11.85
N LYS A 92 -9.07 -7.38 12.88
CA LYS A 92 -9.96 -6.36 13.45
C LYS A 92 -9.21 -5.18 14.07
N THR A 93 -8.09 -5.44 14.75
CA THR A 93 -7.30 -4.38 15.38
C THR A 93 -6.56 -3.55 14.33
N ILE A 94 -5.99 -4.21 13.33
CA ILE A 94 -5.33 -3.57 12.18
C ILE A 94 -6.31 -2.59 11.49
N LEU A 95 -7.52 -3.06 11.20
CA LEU A 95 -8.54 -2.23 10.54
C LEU A 95 -9.04 -1.09 11.42
N THR A 96 -9.16 -1.30 12.74
CA THR A 96 -9.55 -0.22 13.68
C THR A 96 -8.50 0.90 13.67
N HIS A 97 -7.22 0.55 13.78
CA HIS A 97 -6.12 1.53 13.71
C HIS A 97 -6.10 2.24 12.35
N PHE A 98 -6.33 1.50 11.27
CA PHE A 98 -6.41 2.05 9.92
C PHE A 98 -7.54 3.07 9.79
N GLN A 99 -8.74 2.73 10.27
CA GLN A 99 -9.89 3.63 10.28
C GLN A 99 -9.64 4.90 11.11
N GLU A 100 -9.00 4.76 12.28
CA GLU A 100 -8.62 5.90 13.11
C GLU A 100 -7.62 6.83 12.39
N ASP A 101 -6.58 6.27 11.78
CA ASP A 101 -5.59 7.04 11.00
C ASP A 101 -6.23 7.76 9.80
N LEU A 102 -7.13 7.08 9.10
CA LEU A 102 -7.87 7.68 8.00
C LEU A 102 -8.83 8.78 8.49
N SER A 103 -9.50 8.58 9.62
CA SER A 103 -10.39 9.60 10.20
C SER A 103 -9.62 10.88 10.58
N MET A 104 -8.40 10.74 11.08
CA MET A 104 -7.52 11.86 11.39
C MET A 104 -7.02 12.60 10.14
N LEU A 105 -6.91 11.91 9.01
CA LEU A 105 -6.51 12.48 7.72
C LEU A 105 -7.68 13.04 6.91
N LYS A 106 -8.93 12.65 7.21
CA LYS A 106 -10.15 13.15 6.58
C LYS A 106 -10.38 14.62 6.96
N MET A 107 -9.75 15.52 6.21
CA MET A 107 -10.14 16.92 6.13
C MET A 107 -11.28 17.08 5.11
N LYS A 108 -12.20 18.03 5.31
CA LYS A 108 -13.33 18.26 4.38
C LYS A 108 -12.84 18.34 2.93
N ASN A 109 -13.31 17.43 2.07
CA ASN A 109 -13.01 17.29 0.64
C ASN A 109 -11.60 16.83 0.24
N THR A 110 -10.78 16.28 1.14
CA THR A 110 -9.45 15.75 0.77
C THR A 110 -9.52 14.24 0.56
N MET A 111 -9.20 13.79 -0.66
CA MET A 111 -9.02 12.36 -0.95
C MET A 111 -7.77 11.83 -0.23
N ILE A 112 -7.81 10.57 0.19
CA ILE A 112 -6.69 9.89 0.85
C ILE A 112 -6.14 8.81 -0.08
N ARG A 113 -4.83 8.60 -0.02
CA ARG A 113 -4.16 7.41 -0.57
C ARG A 113 -3.25 6.79 0.48
N THR A 114 -3.13 5.48 0.46
CA THR A 114 -2.38 4.71 1.46
C THR A 114 -1.31 3.85 0.82
N TRP A 115 -0.18 3.70 1.51
CA TRP A 115 0.89 2.79 1.18
C TRP A 115 1.28 2.03 2.45
N ALA A 116 1.13 0.72 2.46
CA ALA A 116 1.41 -0.12 3.62
C ALA A 116 2.40 -1.21 3.26
N HIS A 117 3.54 -1.25 3.95
CA HIS A 117 4.43 -2.41 3.92
C HIS A 117 3.92 -3.46 4.91
N VAL A 118 3.31 -4.50 4.36
CA VAL A 118 2.72 -5.60 5.12
C VAL A 118 3.84 -6.54 5.56
N GLU A 119 3.99 -6.71 6.87
CA GLU A 119 4.95 -7.63 7.49
C GLU A 119 4.22 -8.49 8.54
N TRP A 120 4.76 -9.66 8.83
CA TRP A 120 4.29 -10.57 9.87
C TRP A 120 5.48 -11.12 10.65
N ALA A 121 5.24 -11.51 11.90
CA ALA A 121 6.31 -11.95 12.81
C ALA A 121 6.85 -13.35 12.47
N SER A 122 6.01 -14.21 11.91
CA SER A 122 6.30 -15.63 11.70
C SER A 122 7.18 -15.86 10.48
N GLU A 123 7.98 -16.93 10.49
CA GLU A 123 8.72 -17.35 9.30
C GLU A 123 7.80 -17.75 8.14
N LYS A 124 6.57 -18.19 8.45
CA LYS A 124 5.52 -18.51 7.48
C LYS A 124 4.24 -17.76 7.84
N PRO A 125 3.68 -16.97 6.91
CA PRO A 125 2.42 -16.29 7.16
C PRO A 125 1.27 -17.29 7.31
N ASP A 126 0.29 -16.96 8.15
CA ASP A 126 -1.01 -17.61 8.12
C ASP A 126 -1.79 -17.06 6.91
N ILE A 127 -1.95 -17.90 5.89
CA ILE A 127 -2.60 -17.51 4.63
C ILE A 127 -4.06 -17.13 4.86
N LEU A 128 -4.77 -17.83 5.75
CA LEU A 128 -6.20 -17.56 6.01
C LEU A 128 -6.39 -16.20 6.66
N LEU A 129 -5.48 -15.84 7.56
CA LEU A 129 -5.49 -14.57 8.26
C LEU A 129 -5.18 -13.39 7.32
N ILE A 130 -4.19 -13.57 6.42
CA ILE A 130 -3.89 -12.57 5.39
C ILE A 130 -5.04 -12.45 4.38
N GLU A 131 -5.67 -13.56 4.01
CA GLU A 131 -6.84 -13.57 3.13
C GLU A 131 -8.02 -12.82 3.76
N GLU A 132 -8.32 -13.05 5.05
CA GLU A 132 -9.35 -12.31 5.79
C GLU A 132 -9.04 -10.81 5.82
N PHE A 133 -7.78 -10.46 6.13
CA PHE A 133 -7.34 -9.07 6.16
C PHE A 133 -7.48 -8.40 4.80
N GLU A 134 -6.93 -9.00 3.74
CA GLU A 134 -6.92 -8.36 2.42
C GLU A 134 -8.30 -8.34 1.78
N SER A 135 -9.14 -9.35 2.03
CA SER A 135 -10.54 -9.28 1.61
C SER A 135 -11.29 -8.14 2.31
N THR A 136 -11.04 -7.93 3.60
CA THR A 136 -11.69 -6.83 4.32
C THR A 136 -11.13 -5.47 3.89
N ALA A 137 -9.81 -5.38 3.64
CA ALA A 137 -9.17 -4.19 3.13
C ALA A 137 -9.68 -3.82 1.72
N ASP A 138 -9.86 -4.81 0.84
CA ASP A 138 -10.40 -4.60 -0.51
C ASP A 138 -11.80 -3.97 -0.47
N ASN A 139 -12.71 -4.53 0.33
CA ASN A 139 -14.05 -3.97 0.54
C ASN A 139 -13.98 -2.53 1.08
N PHE A 140 -13.14 -2.29 2.09
CA PHE A 140 -12.98 -0.97 2.69
C PHE A 140 -12.44 0.06 1.68
N VAL A 141 -11.45 -0.33 0.86
CA VAL A 141 -10.86 0.51 -0.19
C VAL A 141 -11.88 0.87 -1.25
N GLU A 142 -12.75 -0.08 -1.62
CA GLU A 142 -13.85 0.15 -2.55
C GLU A 142 -14.89 1.11 -1.97
N GLU A 143 -15.34 0.89 -0.73
CA GLU A 143 -16.33 1.73 -0.03
C GLU A 143 -15.86 3.18 0.16
N GLU A 144 -14.60 3.36 0.56
CA GLU A 144 -14.00 4.68 0.78
C GLU A 144 -13.55 5.36 -0.51
N GLY A 145 -13.50 4.63 -1.63
CA GLY A 145 -13.06 5.15 -2.92
C GLY A 145 -11.63 5.68 -2.90
N ILE A 146 -10.75 5.04 -2.12
CA ILE A 146 -9.34 5.44 -1.97
C ILE A 146 -8.42 4.58 -2.84
N VAL A 147 -7.18 5.03 -3.01
CA VAL A 147 -6.10 4.19 -3.54
C VAL A 147 -5.31 3.61 -2.36
N SER A 148 -5.20 2.27 -2.29
CA SER A 148 -4.37 1.59 -1.29
C SER A 148 -3.36 0.67 -1.95
N VAL A 149 -2.08 0.85 -1.61
CA VAL A 149 -0.98 -0.04 -2.01
C VAL A 149 -0.58 -0.89 -0.82
N CYS A 150 -0.82 -2.20 -0.90
CA CYS A 150 -0.30 -3.21 0.02
C CYS A 150 0.98 -3.78 -0.59
N ALA A 151 2.11 -3.48 0.02
CA ALA A 151 3.43 -3.84 -0.46
C ALA A 151 4.00 -5.02 0.33
N TYR A 152 4.52 -5.99 -0.43
CA TYR A 152 5.02 -7.27 0.04
C TYR A 152 6.41 -7.54 -0.52
N ALA A 153 7.33 -7.92 0.35
CA ALA A 153 8.63 -8.39 -0.07
C ALA A 153 8.47 -9.73 -0.81
N ALA A 154 8.98 -9.85 -2.03
CA ALA A 154 8.77 -11.04 -2.86
C ALA A 154 9.32 -12.33 -2.22
N ASP A 155 10.38 -12.21 -1.41
CA ASP A 155 11.02 -13.31 -0.70
C ASP A 155 10.19 -13.84 0.50
N SER A 156 9.22 -13.07 0.99
CA SER A 156 8.31 -13.50 2.05
C SER A 156 7.08 -14.27 1.52
N LEU A 157 6.85 -14.26 0.20
CA LEU A 157 5.65 -14.83 -0.41
C LEU A 157 5.84 -16.30 -0.81
N SER A 158 4.97 -17.17 -0.31
CA SER A 158 4.77 -18.50 -0.90
C SER A 158 3.99 -18.39 -2.22
N SER A 159 4.14 -19.36 -3.12
CA SER A 159 3.37 -19.40 -4.38
C SER A 159 1.85 -19.40 -4.16
N THR A 160 1.41 -20.05 -3.08
CA THR A 160 -0.01 -20.05 -2.67
C THR A 160 -0.45 -18.66 -2.25
N LEU A 161 0.31 -18.00 -1.37
CA LEU A 161 -0.03 -16.66 -0.90
C LEU A 161 -0.01 -15.63 -2.04
N ASP A 162 0.99 -15.67 -2.92
CA ASP A 162 1.07 -14.80 -4.10
C ASP A 162 -0.18 -14.94 -4.98
N THR A 163 -0.65 -16.17 -5.21
CA THR A 163 -1.88 -16.43 -5.96
C THR A 163 -3.11 -15.86 -5.25
N THR A 164 -3.21 -16.04 -3.93
CA THR A 164 -4.30 -15.49 -3.12
C THR A 164 -4.33 -13.96 -3.19
N LEU A 165 -3.19 -13.29 -3.02
CA LEU A 165 -3.10 -11.83 -3.09
C LEU A 165 -3.51 -11.30 -4.46
N GLN A 166 -3.12 -11.96 -5.55
CA GLN A 166 -3.56 -11.58 -6.90
C GLN A 166 -5.09 -11.71 -7.08
N GLN A 167 -5.78 -12.58 -6.34
CA GLN A 167 -7.24 -12.70 -6.40
C GLN A 167 -7.97 -11.61 -5.60
N LEU A 168 -7.31 -11.06 -4.58
CA LEU A 168 -7.86 -10.07 -3.65
C LEU A 168 -7.54 -8.61 -4.02
N HIS A 169 -6.67 -8.38 -5.00
CA HIS A 169 -6.29 -7.03 -5.42
C HIS A 169 -6.63 -6.75 -6.86
N GLN A 170 -7.28 -5.61 -7.10
CA GLN A 170 -7.67 -5.18 -8.44
C GLN A 170 -6.47 -4.91 -9.35
N PHE A 171 -5.34 -4.44 -8.78
CA PHE A 171 -4.13 -4.15 -9.53
C PHE A 171 -2.93 -4.89 -8.96
N ILE A 172 -2.00 -5.21 -9.86
CA ILE A 172 -0.70 -5.76 -9.53
C ILE A 172 0.35 -4.72 -9.92
N MET A 173 1.25 -4.46 -8.99
CA MET A 173 2.45 -3.67 -9.19
C MET A 173 3.68 -4.55 -8.94
N THR A 174 4.70 -4.36 -9.76
CA THR A 174 6.06 -4.85 -9.52
C THR A 174 7.02 -3.69 -9.59
N ASP A 175 8.31 -3.93 -9.39
CA ASP A 175 9.35 -2.90 -9.47
C ASP A 175 9.37 -2.14 -10.80
N HIS A 176 8.82 -2.74 -11.86
CA HIS A 176 8.84 -2.18 -13.22
C HIS A 176 7.46 -2.04 -13.88
N ASN A 177 6.47 -2.81 -13.43
CA ASN A 177 5.19 -2.94 -14.12
C ASN A 177 4.02 -2.58 -13.21
N PHE A 178 2.92 -2.17 -13.84
CA PHE A 178 1.64 -1.93 -13.18
C PHE A 178 0.52 -2.35 -14.14
N PHE A 179 -0.36 -3.25 -13.72
CA PHE A 179 -1.42 -3.79 -14.57
C PHE A 179 -2.62 -4.27 -13.74
N ILE A 180 -3.78 -4.45 -14.38
CA ILE A 180 -4.98 -5.00 -13.74
C ILE A 180 -4.74 -6.50 -13.47
N SER A 181 -5.08 -6.97 -12.27
CA SER A 181 -4.96 -8.39 -11.97
C SER A 181 -5.91 -9.21 -12.86
N PRO A 182 -5.41 -10.23 -13.58
CA PRO A 182 -6.27 -11.11 -14.36
C PRO A 182 -7.05 -12.11 -13.49
N PHE A 183 -6.71 -12.20 -12.20
CA PHE A 183 -7.30 -13.15 -11.25
C PHE A 183 -8.20 -12.48 -10.22
N TYR A 184 -8.34 -11.15 -10.26
CA TYR A 184 -9.17 -10.42 -9.31
C TYR A 184 -10.61 -10.92 -9.34
N LYS A 185 -11.10 -11.37 -8.18
CA LYS A 185 -12.45 -11.92 -8.04
C LYS A 185 -13.49 -10.87 -7.65
N GLY A 186 -13.06 -9.66 -7.27
CA GLY A 186 -13.93 -8.61 -6.76
C GLY A 186 -14.45 -8.92 -5.36
N GLY A 187 -14.70 -7.87 -4.57
CA GLY A 187 -15.55 -7.98 -3.38
C GLY A 187 -16.90 -8.58 -3.79
N SER A 188 -17.15 -9.82 -3.38
CA SER A 188 -18.42 -10.49 -3.58
C SER A 188 -18.71 -11.37 -2.38
N CYS A 189 -19.53 -10.82 -1.48
CA CYS A 189 -20.84 -11.37 -1.13
C CYS A 189 -21.69 -10.29 -0.45
#